data_AF-F9UEJ7-F1
#
_entry.id   AF-F9UEJ7-F1
#
_cell.length_a   1.000
_cell.length_b   1.000
_cell.length_c   1.000
_cell.angle_alpha   90.00
_cell.angle_beta   90.00
_cell.angle_gamma   90.00
#
_symmetry.space_group_name_H-M   'P 1'
#
loop_
_entity.id
_entity.type
_entity.pdbx_description
1 polymer ?
#
loop_
_entity_poly.entity_id
_entity_poly.type
_entity_poly.pdbx_seq_one_letter_code
_entity_poly.pdbx_strand_id
1 'polypeptide(L)'
;MTPDADYDRDFYAWIARNVALLRAGRVAEVDAEHIAEELESMGKRDLRQLRSRLQVLTMHLLKWQFQPDLRSKSWLATIDHQRDEIESLLLDSPSLRSSLDDALTMIYPKAVRDASRESGLHETAFPNTCPYTLEEILSPGFLPESGPS
;
A
#
# COMPACT_ATOMS: atom_id res chain seq x y z
N MET A 1 25.10 9.79 28.33
CA MET A 1 24.25 8.82 27.62
C MET A 1 23.99 9.43 26.27
N THR A 2 24.53 8.83 25.20
CA THR A 2 24.40 9.37 23.83
C THR A 2 22.96 9.20 23.34
N PRO A 3 22.47 10.07 22.45
CA PRO A 3 21.12 9.98 21.87
C PRO A 3 20.79 8.58 21.32
N ASP A 4 21.77 7.95 20.64
CA ASP A 4 21.63 6.62 20.03
C ASP A 4 21.18 5.51 20.99
N ALA A 5 21.62 5.54 22.26
CA ALA A 5 21.34 4.46 23.20
C ALA A 5 19.91 4.48 23.79
N ASP A 6 19.24 5.63 23.74
CA ASP A 6 17.83 5.79 24.18
C ASP A 6 16.87 5.51 23.01
N TYR A 7 17.26 5.89 21.78
CA TYR A 7 16.53 5.61 20.54
C TYR A 7 16.34 4.09 20.31
N ASP A 8 17.40 3.30 20.40
CA ASP A 8 17.36 1.85 20.12
C ASP A 8 16.66 1.02 21.21
N ARG A 9 16.47 1.59 22.41
CA ARG A 9 16.03 0.85 23.59
C ARG A 9 14.58 1.12 23.97
N ASP A 10 14.09 2.34 23.78
CA ASP A 10 12.70 2.72 24.03
C ASP A 10 12.26 3.84 23.07
N PHE A 11 11.92 3.44 21.84
CA PHE A 11 11.47 4.34 20.78
C PHE A 11 10.26 5.20 21.20
N TYR A 12 9.33 4.65 21.98
CA TYR A 12 8.16 5.38 22.43
C TYR A 12 8.54 6.49 23.41
N ALA A 13 9.41 6.19 24.39
CA ALA A 13 9.94 7.20 25.30
C ALA A 13 10.75 8.27 24.56
N TRP A 14 11.53 7.89 23.55
CA TRP A 14 12.29 8.81 22.70
C TRP A 14 11.37 9.77 21.93
N ILE A 15 10.28 9.29 21.31
CA ILE A 15 9.28 10.16 20.66
C ILE A 15 8.64 11.10 21.67
N ALA A 16 8.16 10.57 22.80
CA ALA A 16 7.48 11.37 23.82
C ALA A 16 8.36 12.51 24.34
N ARG A 17 9.64 12.24 24.57
CA ARG A 17 10.65 13.24 24.97
C ARG A 17 10.83 14.32 23.92
N ASN A 18 11.08 13.95 22.67
CA ASN A 18 11.31 14.90 21.58
C ASN A 18 10.07 15.78 21.32
N VAL A 19 8.87 15.20 21.37
CA VAL A 19 7.60 15.95 21.28
C VAL A 19 7.48 16.96 22.44
N ALA A 20 7.84 16.57 23.66
CA ALA A 20 7.80 17.49 24.81
C ALA A 20 8.79 18.67 24.65
N LEU A 21 10.01 18.39 24.16
CA LEU A 21 11.02 19.42 23.89
C LEU A 21 10.56 20.40 22.80
N LEU A 22 9.99 19.89 21.70
CA LEU A 22 9.43 20.71 20.62
C LEU A 22 8.29 21.60 21.13
N ARG A 23 7.34 21.05 21.91
CA ARG A 23 6.24 21.82 22.51
C ARG A 23 6.71 22.88 23.50
N ALA A 24 7.83 22.65 24.18
CA ALA A 24 8.46 23.60 25.08
C ALA A 24 9.33 24.65 24.36
N GLY A 25 9.46 24.59 23.04
CA GLY A 25 10.33 25.48 22.24
C GLY A 25 11.83 25.21 22.41
N ARG A 26 12.21 24.09 23.02
CA ARG A 26 13.61 23.71 23.32
C ARG A 26 14.27 23.02 22.13
N VAL A 27 14.22 23.66 20.96
CA VAL A 27 14.64 23.07 19.67
C VAL A 27 16.11 22.63 19.67
N ALA A 28 16.98 23.34 20.39
CA ALA A 28 18.41 23.01 20.48
C ALA A 28 18.70 21.66 21.19
N GLU A 29 17.72 21.10 21.89
CA GLU A 29 17.86 19.84 22.64
C GLU A 29 17.17 18.66 21.95
N VAL A 30 16.51 18.92 20.82
CA VAL A 30 15.81 17.92 20.03
C VAL A 30 16.82 17.10 19.23
N ASP A 31 16.55 15.80 19.13
CA ASP A 31 17.31 14.87 18.31
C ASP A 31 16.92 15.01 16.83
N ALA A 32 17.34 16.13 16.22
CA ALA A 32 16.86 16.55 14.90
C ALA A 32 17.23 15.57 13.77
N GLU A 33 18.37 14.89 13.88
CA GLU A 33 18.85 13.92 12.89
C GLU A 33 17.93 12.69 12.84
N HIS A 34 17.76 12.01 13.97
CA HIS A 34 16.87 10.85 14.05
C HIS A 34 15.40 11.21 13.75
N ILE A 35 14.93 12.41 14.11
CA ILE A 35 13.59 12.87 13.71
C ILE A 35 13.47 13.02 12.19
N ALA A 36 14.46 13.63 11.53
CA ALA A 36 14.44 13.78 10.08
C ALA A 36 14.43 12.41 9.39
N GLU A 37 15.26 11.48 9.87
CA GLU A 37 15.29 10.10 9.39
C GLU A 37 13.95 9.40 9.58
N GLU A 38 13.31 9.53 10.74
CA GLU A 38 12.00 8.94 11.00
C GLU A 38 10.93 9.52 10.08
N LEU A 39 10.89 10.84 9.88
CA LEU A 39 9.94 11.48 8.98
C LEU A 39 10.13 11.03 7.53
N GLU A 40 11.38 10.90 7.06
CA GLU A 40 11.68 10.32 5.76
C GLU A 40 11.27 8.84 5.66
N SER A 41 11.50 8.07 6.73
CA SER A 41 11.18 6.64 6.79
C SER A 41 9.67 6.43 6.74
N MET A 42 8.89 7.28 7.41
CA MET A 42 7.43 7.27 7.45
C MET A 42 6.86 7.47 6.05
N GLY A 43 7.25 8.52 5.34
CA GLY A 43 6.74 8.76 3.98
C GLY A 43 7.06 7.61 3.01
N LYS A 44 8.28 7.04 3.10
CA LYS A 44 8.68 5.86 2.32
C LYS A 44 7.87 4.62 2.71
N ARG A 45 7.49 4.46 3.98
CA ARG A 45 6.70 3.34 4.50
C ARG A 45 5.27 3.39 3.97
N ASP A 46 4.62 4.53 4.04
CA ASP A 46 3.23 4.70 3.58
C ASP A 46 3.13 4.44 2.08
N LEU A 47 4.06 4.97 1.28
CA LEU A 47 4.11 4.71 -0.16
C LEU A 47 4.31 3.22 -0.48
N ARG A 48 5.17 2.52 0.29
CA ARG A 48 5.34 1.06 0.14
C ARG A 48 4.07 0.30 0.52
N GLN A 49 3.39 0.71 1.59
CA GLN A 49 2.14 0.09 2.02
C GLN A 49 1.05 0.28 0.97
N LEU A 50 0.87 1.49 0.44
CA LEU A 50 -0.06 1.78 -0.65
C LEU A 50 0.19 0.89 -1.86
N ARG A 51 1.44 0.79 -2.31
CA ARG A 51 1.84 -0.09 -3.42
C ARG A 51 1.52 -1.56 -3.15
N SER A 52 1.79 -2.04 -1.94
CA SER A 52 1.51 -3.42 -1.55
C SER A 52 0.00 -3.71 -1.56
N ARG A 53 -0.81 -2.81 -1.01
CA ARG A 53 -2.28 -2.95 -0.99
C ARG A 53 -2.85 -2.93 -2.41
N LEU A 54 -2.39 -1.99 -3.24
CA LEU A 54 -2.79 -1.89 -4.64
C LEU A 54 -2.39 -3.14 -5.44
N GLN A 55 -1.21 -3.70 -5.20
CA GLN A 55 -0.78 -4.96 -5.84
C GLN A 55 -1.70 -6.13 -5.49
N VAL A 56 -2.03 -6.31 -4.22
CA VAL A 56 -2.92 -7.40 -3.76
C VAL A 56 -4.33 -7.23 -4.32
N LEU A 57 -4.85 -6.00 -4.33
CA LEU A 57 -6.15 -5.67 -4.90
C LEU A 57 -6.19 -6.01 -6.40
N THR A 58 -5.23 -5.49 -7.17
CA THR A 58 -5.14 -5.74 -8.62
C THR A 58 -4.98 -7.23 -8.93
N MET A 59 -4.18 -7.95 -8.15
CA MET A 59 -4.04 -9.41 -8.27
C MET A 59 -5.39 -10.12 -8.08
N HIS A 60 -6.17 -9.75 -7.07
CA HIS A 60 -7.47 -10.38 -6.83
C HIS A 60 -8.49 -10.03 -7.90
N LEU A 61 -8.46 -8.81 -8.45
CA LEU A 61 -9.31 -8.43 -9.59
C LEU A 61 -8.96 -9.24 -10.85
N LEU A 62 -7.67 -9.46 -11.12
CA LEU A 62 -7.24 -10.36 -12.21
C LEU A 62 -7.76 -11.79 -11.98
N LYS A 63 -7.53 -12.37 -10.80
CA LYS A 63 -8.06 -13.71 -10.48
C LYS A 63 -9.59 -13.76 -10.61
N TRP A 64 -10.29 -12.70 -10.20
CA TRP A 64 -11.74 -12.60 -10.33
C TRP A 64 -12.19 -12.64 -11.80
N GLN A 65 -11.48 -11.94 -12.69
CA GLN A 65 -11.81 -11.94 -14.12
C GLN A 65 -11.50 -13.28 -14.80
N PHE A 66 -10.30 -13.81 -14.55
CA PHE A 66 -9.72 -14.92 -15.31
C PHE A 66 -9.96 -16.31 -14.69
N GLN A 67 -10.54 -16.39 -13.48
CA GLN A 67 -10.94 -17.64 -12.85
C GLN A 67 -12.40 -17.57 -12.34
N PRO A 68 -13.40 -17.39 -13.23
CA PRO A 68 -14.80 -17.23 -12.83
C PRO A 68 -15.33 -18.38 -11.97
N ASP A 69 -14.90 -19.61 -12.25
CA ASP A 69 -15.34 -20.82 -11.54
C ASP A 69 -14.80 -20.92 -10.10
N LEU A 70 -13.79 -20.11 -9.75
CA LEU A 70 -13.13 -20.13 -8.44
C LEU A 70 -13.41 -18.87 -7.62
N ARG A 71 -14.30 -17.99 -8.11
CA ARG A 71 -14.78 -16.83 -7.35
C ARG A 71 -15.34 -17.28 -6.02
N SER A 72 -14.94 -16.59 -4.96
CA SER A 72 -15.32 -16.93 -3.60
C SER A 72 -15.62 -15.69 -2.77
N LYS A 73 -16.41 -15.88 -1.71
CA LYS A 73 -16.67 -14.83 -0.71
C LYS A 73 -15.38 -14.34 -0.03
N SER A 74 -14.39 -15.23 0.10
CA SER A 74 -13.08 -14.87 0.66
C SER A 74 -12.34 -13.89 -0.25
N TRP A 75 -12.34 -14.12 -1.57
CA TRP A 75 -11.72 -13.19 -2.52
C TRP A 75 -12.42 -11.83 -2.53
N LEU A 76 -13.76 -11.81 -2.48
CA LEU A 76 -14.52 -10.57 -2.37
C LEU A 76 -14.17 -9.81 -1.09
N ALA A 77 -14.13 -10.50 0.05
CA ALA A 77 -13.74 -9.89 1.32
C ALA A 77 -12.31 -9.32 1.27
N THR A 78 -11.37 -9.99 0.61
CA THR A 78 -10.01 -9.45 0.41
C THR A 78 -10.04 -8.21 -0.48
N ILE A 79 -10.80 -8.21 -1.58
CA ILE A 79 -10.94 -7.07 -2.48
C ILE A 79 -11.47 -5.85 -1.72
N ASP A 80 -12.57 -6.01 -1.00
CA ASP A 80 -13.20 -4.94 -0.24
C ASP A 80 -12.26 -4.44 0.87
N HIS A 81 -11.64 -5.35 1.61
CA HIS A 81 -10.66 -4.98 2.63
C HIS A 81 -9.46 -4.21 2.07
N GLN A 82 -8.92 -4.59 0.90
CA GLN A 82 -7.82 -3.82 0.31
C GLN A 82 -8.27 -2.42 -0.15
N ARG A 83 -9.52 -2.25 -0.60
CA ARG A 83 -10.08 -0.93 -0.93
C ARG A 83 -10.18 -0.06 0.31
N ASP A 84 -10.75 -0.58 1.39
CA ASP A 84 -10.89 0.13 2.67
C ASP A 84 -9.51 0.57 3.22
N GLU A 85 -8.52 -0.32 3.17
CA GLU A 85 -7.16 -0.01 3.62
C GLU A 85 -6.49 1.06 2.75
N ILE A 86 -6.69 1.02 1.44
CA ILE A 86 -6.19 2.07 0.53
C ILE A 86 -6.89 3.39 0.82
N GLU A 87 -8.21 3.38 0.99
CA GLU A 87 -8.97 4.59 1.33
C GLU A 87 -8.48 5.19 2.65
N SER A 88 -8.28 4.38 3.69
CA SER A 88 -7.74 4.84 4.98
C SER A 88 -6.37 5.49 4.82
N LEU A 89 -5.46 4.87 4.06
CA LEU A 89 -4.13 5.45 3.80
C LEU A 89 -4.21 6.79 3.05
N LEU A 90 -5.15 6.92 2.11
CA LEU A 90 -5.35 8.15 1.35
C LEU A 90 -6.10 9.23 2.13
N LEU A 91 -6.83 8.87 3.19
CA LEU A 91 -7.43 9.82 4.14
C LEU A 91 -6.35 10.39 5.07
N ASP A 92 -5.45 9.53 5.56
CA ASP A 92 -4.33 9.96 6.42
C ASP A 92 -3.28 10.75 5.65
N SER A 93 -3.02 10.36 4.38
CA SER A 93 -2.02 10.98 3.51
C SER A 93 -2.58 11.30 2.11
N PRO A 94 -3.40 12.36 1.96
CA PRO A 94 -4.05 12.70 0.68
C PRO A 94 -3.10 12.96 -0.48
N SER A 95 -1.88 13.43 -0.20
CA SER A 95 -0.83 13.66 -1.20
C SER A 95 -0.38 12.37 -1.91
N LEU A 96 -0.61 11.19 -1.33
CA LEU A 96 -0.29 9.92 -1.98
C LEU A 96 -1.15 9.63 -3.21
N ARG A 97 -2.31 10.30 -3.35
CA ARG A 97 -3.20 10.12 -4.52
C ARG A 97 -2.47 10.37 -5.84
N SER A 98 -1.59 11.37 -5.89
CA SER A 98 -0.82 11.69 -7.11
C SER A 98 0.21 10.62 -7.49
N SER A 99 0.49 9.67 -6.59
CA SER A 99 1.44 8.58 -6.83
C SER A 99 0.78 7.29 -7.31
N LEU A 100 -0.57 7.24 -7.38
CA LEU A 100 -1.30 6.01 -7.67
C LEU A 100 -1.10 5.51 -9.11
N ASP A 101 -1.04 6.40 -10.10
CA ASP A 101 -0.88 6.01 -11.51
C ASP A 101 0.49 5.35 -11.74
N ASP A 102 1.54 5.99 -11.23
CA ASP A 102 2.90 5.46 -11.26
C ASP A 102 3.01 4.17 -10.44
N ALA A 103 2.35 4.12 -9.28
CA ALA A 103 2.31 2.93 -8.45
C ALA A 103 1.65 1.75 -9.20
N LEU A 104 0.49 1.95 -9.83
CA LEU A 104 -0.23 0.92 -10.58
C LEU A 104 0.65 0.35 -11.70
N THR A 105 1.25 1.24 -12.49
CA THR A 105 2.17 0.87 -13.57
C THR A 105 3.33 0.02 -13.04
N MET A 106 3.92 0.44 -11.91
CA MET A 106 5.03 -0.26 -11.28
C MET A 106 4.64 -1.63 -10.70
N ILE A 107 3.45 -1.76 -10.10
CA ILE A 107 3.04 -2.99 -9.41
C ILE A 107 2.35 -3.99 -10.34
N TYR A 108 1.82 -3.57 -11.49
CA TYR A 108 1.02 -4.45 -12.34
C TYR A 108 1.75 -5.74 -12.77
N PRO A 109 3.02 -5.71 -13.22
CA PRO A 109 3.76 -6.92 -13.52
C PRO A 109 3.94 -7.85 -12.30
N LYS A 110 3.98 -7.30 -11.08
CA LYS A 110 4.03 -8.10 -9.85
C LYS A 110 2.68 -8.74 -9.55
N ALA A 111 1.60 -7.97 -9.70
CA ALA A 111 0.23 -8.49 -9.53
C ALA A 111 -0.07 -9.64 -10.50
N VAL A 112 0.38 -9.55 -11.76
CA VAL A 112 0.27 -10.65 -12.74
C VAL A 112 1.07 -11.88 -12.29
N ARG A 113 2.30 -11.71 -11.81
CA ARG A 113 3.11 -12.82 -11.29
C ARG A 113 2.46 -13.53 -10.11
N ASP A 114 1.91 -12.76 -9.18
CA ASP A 114 1.26 -13.34 -8.00
C ASP A 114 -0.08 -14.00 -8.39
N ALA A 115 -0.84 -13.40 -9.31
CA ALA A 115 -2.07 -14.00 -9.85
C ALA A 115 -1.75 -15.31 -10.58
N SER A 116 -0.73 -15.33 -11.44
CA SER A 116 -0.21 -16.53 -12.11
C SER A 116 0.15 -17.63 -11.11
N ARG A 117 0.92 -17.29 -10.06
CA ARG A 117 1.32 -18.24 -9.01
C ARG A 117 0.13 -18.85 -8.26
N GLU A 118 -0.86 -18.03 -7.91
CA GLU A 118 -2.03 -18.50 -7.14
C GLU A 118 -3.09 -19.19 -8.01
N SER A 119 -3.20 -18.81 -9.28
CA SER A 119 -4.19 -19.34 -10.22
C SER A 119 -3.74 -20.62 -10.92
N GLY A 120 -2.43 -20.80 -11.07
CA GLY A 120 -1.85 -21.81 -11.97
C GLY A 120 -1.93 -21.43 -13.45
N LEU A 121 -2.47 -20.26 -13.81
CA LEU A 121 -2.46 -19.73 -15.18
C LEU A 121 -1.07 -19.18 -15.51
N HIS A 122 -0.64 -19.35 -16.75
CA HIS A 122 0.59 -18.68 -17.22
C HIS A 122 0.42 -17.15 -17.21
N GLU A 123 1.51 -16.42 -16.96
CA GLU A 123 1.49 -14.93 -17.00
C GLU A 123 0.96 -14.38 -18.33
N THR A 124 1.16 -15.11 -19.43
CA THR A 124 0.66 -14.76 -20.77
C THR A 124 -0.86 -14.85 -20.91
N ALA A 125 -1.57 -15.44 -19.95
CA ALA A 125 -3.03 -15.44 -19.90
C ALA A 125 -3.59 -14.07 -19.48
N PHE A 126 -2.76 -13.22 -18.87
CA PHE A 126 -3.14 -11.88 -18.44
C PHE A 126 -2.67 -10.82 -19.45
N PRO A 127 -3.37 -9.69 -19.58
CA PRO A 127 -2.94 -8.60 -20.45
C PRO A 127 -1.58 -8.04 -20.06
N ASN A 128 -0.79 -7.58 -21.04
CA ASN A 128 0.55 -7.01 -20.80
C ASN A 128 0.50 -5.65 -20.07
N THR A 129 -0.64 -4.97 -20.11
CA THR A 129 -0.92 -3.71 -19.41
C THR A 129 -2.17 -3.86 -18.57
N CYS A 130 -2.27 -3.12 -17.46
CA CYS A 130 -3.45 -3.18 -16.60
C CYS A 130 -4.72 -2.88 -17.41
N PRO A 131 -5.70 -3.81 -17.47
CA PRO A 131 -6.93 -3.60 -18.22
C PRO A 131 -7.93 -2.69 -17.49
N TYR A 132 -7.66 -2.35 -16.22
CA TYR A 132 -8.51 -1.53 -15.37
C TYR A 132 -7.88 -0.17 -15.13
N THR A 133 -8.71 0.85 -15.09
CA THR A 133 -8.36 2.18 -14.59
C THR A 133 -8.25 2.18 -13.06
N LEU A 134 -7.54 3.16 -12.49
CA LEU A 134 -7.51 3.35 -11.04
C LEU A 134 -8.91 3.60 -10.47
N GLU A 135 -9.75 4.35 -11.18
CA GLU A 135 -11.11 4.64 -10.77
C GLU A 135 -11.91 3.34 -10.62
N GLU A 136 -11.82 2.42 -11.59
CA GLU A 136 -12.44 1.11 -11.51
C GLU A 136 -11.87 0.26 -10.37
N ILE A 137 -10.53 0.18 -10.24
CA ILE A 137 -9.88 -0.61 -9.19
C ILE A 137 -10.37 -0.19 -7.80
N LEU A 138 -10.44 1.13 -7.55
CA LEU A 138 -10.82 1.70 -6.26
C LEU A 138 -12.34 1.84 -6.07
N SER A 139 -13.13 1.71 -7.14
CA SER A 139 -14.58 1.85 -7.07
C SER A 139 -15.20 0.75 -6.21
N PRO A 140 -16.01 1.11 -5.20
CA PRO A 140 -16.75 0.14 -4.39
C PRO A 140 -17.62 -0.77 -5.27
N GLY A 141 -17.51 -2.08 -5.05
CA GLY A 141 -18.30 -3.08 -5.77
C GLY A 141 -17.90 -3.32 -7.23
N PHE A 142 -16.88 -2.64 -7.77
CA PHE A 142 -16.36 -2.98 -9.09
C PHE A 142 -15.77 -4.39 -9.07
N LEU A 143 -16.21 -5.22 -10.01
CA LEU A 143 -15.75 -6.58 -10.22
C LEU A 143 -15.68 -6.80 -11.73
N PRO A 144 -14.49 -7.07 -12.30
CA PRO A 144 -14.34 -7.19 -13.74
C PRO A 144 -15.12 -8.39 -14.27
N GLU A 145 -15.86 -8.18 -15.35
CA GLU A 145 -16.54 -9.26 -16.06
C GLU A 145 -15.52 -10.19 -16.71
N SER A 146 -15.84 -11.48 -16.75
CA SER A 146 -15.06 -12.42 -17.54
C SER A 146 -15.14 -11.98 -19.00
N GLY A 147 -13.99 -11.69 -19.61
CA GLY A 147 -13.95 -11.39 -21.04
C GLY A 147 -14.60 -12.53 -21.84
N PRO A 148 -15.16 -12.26 -23.03
CA PRO A 148 -15.79 -13.29 -23.84
C PRO A 148 -14.79 -14.43 -24.07
N SER A 149 -15.26 -15.66 -23.83
CA SER A 149 -14.54 -16.91 -24.11
C SER A 149 -14.17 -17.02 -25.59
#